data_AF-A0A8H7ARJ7-F1
#
_entry.id   AF-A0A8H7ARJ7-F1
#
_cell.length_a   1.000
_cell.length_b   1.000
_cell.length_c   1.000
_cell.angle_alpha   90.00
_cell.angle_beta   90.00
_cell.angle_gamma   90.00
#
_symmetry.space_group_name_H-M   'P 1'
#
loop_
_entity.id
_entity.type
_entity.pdbx_description
1 polymer ?
#
loop_
_entity_poly.entity_id
_entity_poly.type
_entity_poly.pdbx_seq_one_letter_code
_entity_poly.pdbx_strand_id
1 'polypeptide(L)' 'MLEEVIPEHLVQERTRPVSTPPSYEPALSPYGACFPQRTKDLVMAIMGAQFASAADDDGSALRVL' A
#
# COMPACT_ATOMS: atom_id res chain seq x y z
N MET A 1 0.78 12.47 -20.80
CA MET A 1 1.55 11.21 -20.89
C MET A 1 1.20 10.44 -19.62
N LEU A 2 0.64 9.23 -19.74
CA LEU A 2 0.41 8.38 -18.56
C LEU A 2 1.78 7.91 -18.06
N GLU A 3 2.13 8.28 -16.84
CA GLU A 3 3.35 7.75 -16.22
C GLU A 3 3.11 6.30 -15.80
N GLU A 4 4.13 5.45 -15.97
CA GLU A 4 4.07 4.09 -15.45
C GLU A 4 4.04 4.12 -13.92
N VAL A 5 3.04 3.45 -13.35
CA VAL A 5 2.88 3.40 -11.88
C VAL A 5 3.97 2.54 -11.22
N ILE A 6 4.58 1.61 -11.96
CA ILE A 6 5.68 0.78 -11.47
C ILE A 6 6.99 1.57 -11.64
N PRO A 7 7.70 1.91 -10.56
CA PRO A 7 8.99 2.59 -10.66
C PRO A 7 10.00 1.78 -11.48
N GLU A 8 10.85 2.45 -12.27
CA GLU A 8 11.83 1.82 -13.17
C GLU A 8 12.68 0.72 -12.50
N HIS A 9 13.13 0.97 -11.27
CA HIS A 9 13.97 0.03 -10.50
C HIS A 9 13.22 -1.23 -10.02
N LEU A 10 11.90 -1.29 -10.17
CA LEU A 10 11.05 -2.44 -9.85
C LEU A 10 10.52 -3.14 -11.11
N VAL A 11 10.80 -2.62 -12.31
CA VAL A 11 10.39 -3.22 -13.58
C VAL A 11 11.18 -4.51 -13.83
N GLN A 12 10.47 -5.57 -14.23
CA GLN A 12 11.02 -6.88 -14.56
C GLN A 12 10.31 -7.48 -15.77
N GLU A 13 10.88 -8.54 -16.37
CA GLU A 13 10.23 -9.27 -17.45
C GLU A 13 8.89 -9.86 -16.97
N ARG A 14 7.83 -9.57 -17.72
CA ARG A 14 6.48 -10.03 -17.38
C ARG A 14 6.30 -11.50 -17.76
N THR A 15 5.99 -12.33 -16.78
CA THR A 15 5.53 -13.71 -17.01
C THR A 15 4.02 -13.79 -17.27
N ARG A 16 3.29 -12.68 -17.06
CA ARG A 16 1.85 -12.53 -17.30
C ARG A 16 1.55 -11.18 -17.94
N PRO A 17 0.67 -11.11 -18.94
CA PRO A 17 0.31 -9.84 -19.58
C PRO A 17 -0.55 -8.98 -18.65
N VAL A 18 -0.52 -7.67 -18.88
CA VAL A 18 -1.48 -6.74 -18.27
C VAL A 18 -2.88 -6.99 -18.85
N SER A 19 -3.93 -6.79 -18.06
CA SER A 19 -5.32 -7.02 -18.49
C SER A 19 -5.87 -5.92 -19.40
N THR A 20 -5.27 -4.73 -19.36
CA THR A 20 -5.69 -3.59 -20.17
C THR A 20 -5.05 -3.64 -21.56
N PRO A 21 -5.75 -3.22 -22.62
CA PRO A 21 -5.15 -3.09 -23.93
C PRO A 21 -4.04 -2.02 -23.93
N PRO A 22 -3.09 -2.06 -24.88
CA PRO A 22 -2.01 -1.08 -24.98
C PRO A 22 -2.49 0.38 -25.13
N SER A 23 -3.69 0.59 -25.67
CA SER A 23 -4.32 1.89 -25.88
C SER A 23 -5.30 2.28 -24.76
N TYR A 24 -5.17 1.68 -23.58
CA TYR A 24 -6.03 2.00 -22.45
C TYR A 24 -5.74 3.41 -21.92
N GLU A 25 -6.77 4.24 -21.86
CA GLU A 25 -6.74 5.54 -21.21
C GLU A 25 -7.72 5.54 -20.03
N PRO A 26 -7.25 5.76 -18.78
CA PRO A 26 -8.14 5.86 -17.65
C PRO A 26 -8.98 7.14 -17.73
N ALA A 27 -10.25 7.06 -17.32
CA ALA A 27 -11.19 8.18 -17.39
C ALA A 27 -10.79 9.38 -16.50
N LEU A 28 -9.97 9.13 -15.48
CA LEU A 28 -9.41 10.12 -14.57
C LEU A 28 -7.93 9.84 -14.38
N SER A 29 -7.14 10.86 -14.09
CA SER A 29 -5.71 10.71 -13.80
C SER A 29 -5.51 10.04 -12.43
N PRO A 30 -4.98 8.81 -12.37
CA PRO A 30 -4.66 8.19 -11.10
C PRO A 30 -3.36 8.79 -10.54
N TYR A 31 -3.23 8.79 -9.23
CA TYR A 31 -1.99 9.13 -8.53
C TYR A 31 -1.63 7.97 -7.59
N GLY A 32 -0.33 7.67 -7.51
CA GLY A 32 0.22 6.63 -6.65
C GLY A 32 1.26 7.20 -5.68
N ALA A 33 1.46 6.54 -4.55
CA ALA A 33 2.57 6.84 -3.67
C ALA A 33 3.86 6.22 -4.21
N CYS A 34 4.95 6.99 -4.21
CA CYS A 34 6.27 6.52 -4.62
C CYS A 34 7.21 6.43 -3.42
N PHE A 35 7.97 5.35 -3.33
CA PHE A 35 9.00 5.15 -2.32
C PHE A 35 10.40 5.26 -2.96
N PRO A 36 11.41 5.79 -2.25
CA PRO A 36 12.79 5.82 -2.75
C PRO A 36 13.34 4.41 -3.02
N GLN A 37 14.31 4.28 -3.92
CA GLN A 37 14.93 2.98 -4.28
C GLN A 37 15.53 2.21 -3.09
N ARG A 38 15.91 2.93 -2.02
CA ARG A 38 16.45 2.32 -0.79
C ARG A 38 15.38 1.68 0.10
N THR A 39 14.10 1.94 -0.16
CA THR A 39 13.00 1.32 0.58
C THR A 39 12.88 -0.12 0.11
N LYS A 40 13.29 -1.05 0.98
CA LYS A 40 13.23 -2.48 0.68
C LYS A 40 11.85 -3.07 1.03
N ASP A 41 11.45 -2.90 2.29
CA ASP A 41 10.26 -3.50 2.86
C ASP A 41 9.47 -2.45 3.64
N LEU A 42 8.15 -2.62 3.71
CA LEU A 42 7.24 -1.80 4.51
C LEU A 42 6.54 -2.70 5.54
N VAL A 43 6.51 -2.27 6.80
CA VAL A 43 5.75 -2.95 7.85
C VAL A 43 4.49 -2.16 8.11
N MET A 44 3.33 -2.78 7.86
CA MET A 44 2.05 -2.26 8.28
C MET A 44 1.67 -2.93 9.61
N ALA A 45 1.91 -2.23 10.72
CA ALA A 45 1.46 -2.67 12.03
C ALA A 45 0.09 -2.06 12.33
N ILE A 46 -0.93 -2.91 12.46
CA ILE A 46 -2.28 -2.51 12.87
C ILE A 46 -2.45 -2.91 14.33
N MET A 47 -2.61 -1.92 15.20
CA MET A 47 -2.79 -2.11 16.63
C MET A 47 -4.07 -1.42 17.07
N GLY A 48 -4.94 -2.16 17.74
CA GLY A 48 -6.21 -1.66 18.24
C GLY A 48 -6.73 -2.56 19.35
N ALA A 49 -7.47 -1.96 20.28
CA ALA A 49 -8.17 -2.65 21.34
C ALA A 49 -9.66 -2.37 21.20
N GLN A 50 -10.49 -3.39 21.41
CA GLN A 50 -11.94 -3.25 21.43
C GLN A 50 -12.47 -3.79 22.74
N PHE A 51 -13.34 -3.00 23.37
CA PHE A 51 -13.94 -3.27 24.66
C PHE A 51 -15.46 -3.27 24.55
N ALA A 52 -16.14 -4.01 25.43
CA ALA A 52 -17.60 -4.05 25.46
C ALA A 52 -18.20 -2.72 25.95
N SER A 53 -17.48 -2.03 26.84
CA SER A 53 -17.78 -0.67 27.31
C SER A 53 -16.50 0.11 27.59
N ALA A 54 -16.60 1.44 27.72
CA ALA A 54 -15.45 2.28 28.08
C ALA A 54 -14.90 2.00 29.48
N ALA A 55 -15.68 1.34 30.35
CA ALA A 55 -15.23 0.98 31.69
C ALA A 55 -14.28 -0.23 31.70
N ASP A 56 -14.28 -1.03 30.62
CA ASP A 56 -13.45 -2.23 30.51
C ASP A 56 -12.03 -1.94 29.97
N ASP A 57 -11.74 -0.67 29.62
CA ASP A 57 -10.42 -0.24 29.20
C ASP A 57 -9.54 0.06 30.42
N ASP A 58 -8.71 -0.92 30.79
CA ASP A 58 -7.73 -0.82 31.88
C ASP A 58 -6.36 -0.27 31.45
N GLY A 59 -6.23 0.14 30.19
CA GLY A 59 -4.98 0.66 29.61
C GLY A 59 -3.88 -0.39 29.43
N SER A 60 -4.17 -1.68 29.60
CA SER A 60 -3.19 -2.76 29.41
C SER A 60 -3.11 -3.25 27.96
N ALA A 61 -4.18 -3.07 27.19
CA ALA A 61 -4.34 -3.71 25.88
C ALA A 61 -3.31 -3.24 24.81
N LEU A 62 -2.72 -2.05 24.97
CA LEU A 62 -1.72 -1.49 24.04
C LEU A 62 -0.37 -1.23 24.72
N ARG A 63 -0.14 -1.78 25.91
CA ARG A 63 1.05 -1.46 26.73
C ARG A 63 2.36 -2.11 26.27
N VAL A 64 2.34 -2.95 25.24
CA VAL A 64 3.53 -3.63 24.74
C VAL A 64 3.92 -3.05 23.38
N LEU A 65 4.67 -1.95 23.45
CA LEU A 65 5.66 -1.54 22.46
C LEU A 65 6.93 -1.13 23.21
#